data_AF-A0A5P9Q5W2-F1
#
_entry.id   AF-A0A5P9Q5W2-F1
#
_cell.length_a   1.000
_cell.length_b   1.000
_cell.length_c   1.000
_cell.angle_alpha   90.00
_cell.angle_beta   90.00
_cell.angle_gamma   90.00
#
_symmetry.space_group_name_H-M   'P 1'
#
loop_
_entity.id
_entity.type
_entity.pdbx_description
1 polymer ?
#
loop_
_entity_poly.entity_id
_entity_poly.type
_entity_poly.pdbx_seq_one_letter_code
_entity_poly.pdbx_strand_id
1 'polypeptide(L)'
;MVRTGLAAQTFALGRVGGRMPAPGLCLQLTRTVFGVGARYPSAISAWDHATHRHTIAPPRGAVVPVFFRTPSPYRHVAVALGNGKVVSTNGAAISLWSSVEHLADVFRGPYLGWTEDLNGVRVHTGAPHRQIPVTGVWGSLTTTALQRRFGTPADGVITGQVRLRANANVPSLRVGTGGSALVEAMQRWLRVTVDGQLDGATIRALQRRFGTTVDGTISKPSTLVEAIQRALDAPSSVLPGEGVAPAPREPVISVTGLPPFLPGVPGALVPPLGVPADDGLLADGTRLPPDPIDLGLVTGDLVPDDPTADAAVPDLDARDDGDPGLDADHRLEDAPQDTEAGLDSPEPPSSDALARA
;
A
#
# COMPACT_ATOMS: atom_id res chain seq x y z
N MET A 1 -8.73 1.13 24.36
CA MET A 1 -7.53 0.36 23.98
C MET A 1 -7.15 0.70 22.55
N VAL A 2 -5.86 0.97 22.30
CA VAL A 2 -5.34 1.23 20.95
C VAL A 2 -5.29 -0.09 20.19
N ARG A 3 -5.74 -0.11 18.93
CA ARG A 3 -5.69 -1.25 18.01
C ARG A 3 -4.62 -0.99 16.96
N THR A 4 -3.80 -1.99 16.66
CA THR A 4 -2.78 -1.94 15.60
C THR A 4 -2.81 -3.23 14.78
N GLY A 5 -2.13 -3.24 13.63
CA GLY A 5 -1.97 -4.43 12.79
C GLY A 5 -3.31 -5.15 12.50
N LEU A 6 -3.33 -6.46 12.67
CA LEU A 6 -4.50 -7.30 12.37
C LEU A 6 -5.77 -6.87 13.14
N ALA A 7 -5.63 -6.43 14.40
CA ALA A 7 -6.78 -5.98 15.19
C ALA A 7 -7.43 -4.71 14.60
N ALA A 8 -6.62 -3.76 14.14
CA ALA A 8 -7.13 -2.58 13.45
C ALA A 8 -7.71 -2.94 12.07
N GLN A 9 -7.08 -3.86 11.33
CA GLN A 9 -7.55 -4.32 10.03
C GLN A 9 -8.93 -4.97 10.11
N THR A 10 -9.09 -5.96 11.00
CA THR A 10 -10.36 -6.67 11.22
C THR A 10 -11.46 -5.71 11.61
N PHE A 11 -11.15 -4.77 12.50
CA PHE A 11 -12.10 -3.75 12.91
C PHE A 11 -12.50 -2.83 11.75
N ALA A 12 -11.55 -2.38 10.93
CA ALA A 12 -11.84 -1.55 9.75
C ALA A 12 -12.73 -2.28 8.75
N LEU A 13 -12.43 -3.55 8.46
CA LEU A 13 -13.21 -4.37 7.54
C LEU A 13 -14.64 -4.61 8.04
N GLY A 14 -14.82 -4.85 9.34
CA GLY A 14 -16.14 -4.99 9.96
C GLY A 14 -17.01 -3.72 9.91
N ARG A 15 -16.44 -2.57 9.55
CA ARG A 15 -17.18 -1.31 9.37
C ARG A 15 -17.62 -1.05 7.93
N VAL A 16 -17.05 -1.77 6.96
CA VAL A 16 -17.38 -1.59 5.54
C VAL A 16 -18.85 -1.91 5.28
N GLY A 17 -19.52 -1.09 4.48
CA GLY A 17 -20.97 -1.18 4.24
C GLY A 17 -21.81 -0.46 5.31
N GLY A 18 -21.20 -0.07 6.44
CA GLY A 18 -21.83 0.77 7.45
C GLY A 18 -21.83 2.26 7.08
N ARG A 19 -22.31 3.09 8.02
CA ARG A 19 -22.33 4.55 7.88
C ARG A 19 -21.81 5.23 9.14
N MET A 20 -21.19 6.38 8.94
CA MET A 20 -20.92 7.35 10.00
C MET A 20 -22.19 8.16 10.29
N PRO A 21 -22.34 8.74 11.51
CA PRO A 21 -23.52 9.54 11.88
C PRO A 21 -23.74 10.78 10.99
N ALA A 22 -22.66 11.32 10.42
CA ALA A 22 -22.70 12.46 9.51
C ALA A 22 -21.59 12.35 8.45
N PRO A 23 -21.72 13.05 7.31
CA PRO A 23 -20.64 13.21 6.34
C PRO A 23 -19.39 13.87 6.91
N GLY A 24 -18.25 13.67 6.27
CA GLY A 24 -16.99 14.37 6.63
C GLY A 24 -16.24 13.77 7.82
N LEU A 25 -16.75 12.70 8.42
CA LEU A 25 -16.18 12.07 9.62
C LEU A 25 -15.03 11.08 9.31
N CYS A 26 -14.26 11.30 8.25
CA CYS A 26 -13.13 10.43 7.85
C CYS A 26 -12.08 10.27 8.95
N LEU A 27 -11.72 11.34 9.66
CA LEU A 27 -10.82 11.29 10.80
C LEU A 27 -11.44 10.55 11.99
N GLN A 28 -12.74 10.70 12.23
CA GLN A 28 -13.42 9.95 13.29
C GLN A 28 -13.45 8.45 13.00
N LEU A 29 -13.74 8.05 11.76
CA LEU A 29 -13.63 6.65 11.36
C LEU A 29 -12.22 6.13 11.63
N THR A 30 -11.19 6.83 11.13
CA THR A 30 -9.77 6.45 11.29
C THR A 30 -9.40 6.31 12.77
N ARG A 31 -9.72 7.30 13.61
CA ARG A 31 -9.55 7.24 15.06
C ARG A 31 -10.26 6.05 15.68
N THR A 32 -11.50 5.79 15.26
CA THR A 32 -12.30 4.69 15.77
C THR A 32 -11.69 3.34 15.40
N VAL A 33 -11.07 3.20 14.21
CA VAL A 33 -10.36 2.01 13.75
C VAL A 33 -9.08 1.72 14.52
N PHE A 34 -8.37 2.76 14.96
CA PHE A 34 -7.17 2.59 15.79
C PHE A 34 -7.44 2.69 17.30
N GLY A 35 -8.67 3.03 17.73
CA GLY A 35 -8.99 3.21 19.14
C GLY A 35 -8.30 4.42 19.76
N VAL A 36 -8.11 5.47 18.97
CA VAL A 36 -7.39 6.70 19.33
C VAL A 36 -8.37 7.83 19.64
N GLY A 37 -8.08 8.60 20.70
CA GLY A 37 -8.90 9.73 21.13
C GLY A 37 -8.97 10.89 20.13
N ALA A 38 -9.99 11.74 20.28
CA ALA A 38 -10.05 13.02 19.57
C ALA A 38 -8.88 13.92 20.03
N ARG A 39 -8.27 14.66 19.12
CA ARG A 39 -7.26 15.68 19.45
C ARG A 39 -7.26 16.81 18.43
N TYR A 40 -7.17 16.44 17.16
CA TYR A 40 -7.16 17.39 16.05
C TYR A 40 -8.52 17.40 15.34
N PRO A 41 -9.01 18.58 14.91
CA PRO A 41 -10.35 18.71 14.34
C PRO A 41 -10.47 18.20 12.89
N SER A 42 -9.36 18.00 12.18
CA SER A 42 -9.37 17.71 10.75
C SER A 42 -8.26 16.75 10.33
N ALA A 43 -8.40 16.13 9.16
CA ALA A 43 -7.37 15.24 8.63
C ALA A 43 -6.06 15.99 8.40
N ILE A 44 -6.11 17.24 7.91
CA ILE A 44 -4.89 18.03 7.70
C ILE A 44 -4.22 18.45 9.00
N SER A 45 -4.98 18.86 10.02
CA SER A 45 -4.36 19.18 11.31
C SER A 45 -3.77 17.94 11.99
N ALA A 46 -4.39 16.77 11.83
CA ALA A 46 -3.79 15.51 12.27
C ALA A 46 -2.50 15.18 11.50
N TRP A 47 -2.46 15.43 10.19
CA TRP A 47 -1.26 15.27 9.36
C TRP A 47 -0.16 16.27 9.73
N ASP A 48 -0.48 17.54 9.94
CA ASP A 48 0.53 18.58 10.20
C ASP A 48 1.24 18.38 11.54
N HIS A 49 0.54 17.78 12.50
CA HIS A 49 1.07 17.47 13.84
C HIS A 49 1.56 16.04 14.01
N ALA A 50 1.49 15.19 12.98
CA ALA A 50 2.08 13.86 13.04
C ALA A 50 3.61 13.96 13.04
N THR A 51 4.23 13.17 13.91
CA THR A 51 5.68 13.22 14.17
C THR A 51 6.47 12.23 13.34
N HIS A 52 5.81 11.19 12.82
CA HIS A 52 6.42 10.11 12.06
C HIS A 52 5.70 9.93 10.73
N ARG A 53 5.97 10.87 9.83
CA ARG A 53 5.30 11.00 8.53
C ARG A 53 6.19 10.50 7.42
N HIS A 54 5.56 9.92 6.41
CA HIS A 54 6.21 9.35 5.24
C HIS A 54 5.45 9.78 3.99
N THR A 55 6.15 10.32 2.99
CA THR A 55 5.54 10.77 1.71
C THR A 55 5.51 9.67 0.64
N ILE A 56 6.10 8.52 0.93
CA ILE A 56 6.15 7.34 0.07
C ILE A 56 4.93 6.43 0.33
N ALA A 57 4.84 5.32 -0.40
CA ALA A 57 3.85 4.27 -0.16
C ALA A 57 3.72 3.85 1.31
N PRO A 58 2.51 3.54 1.80
CA PRO A 58 2.38 2.78 3.04
C PRO A 58 2.94 1.36 2.84
N PRO A 59 3.75 0.84 3.78
CA PRO A 59 4.31 -0.50 3.68
C PRO A 59 3.24 -1.58 3.55
N ARG A 60 3.50 -2.59 2.72
CA ARG A 60 2.65 -3.80 2.69
C ARG A 60 2.67 -4.50 4.05
N GLY A 61 1.52 -5.02 4.44
CA GLY A 61 1.26 -5.59 5.76
C GLY A 61 1.05 -4.54 6.86
N ALA A 62 1.33 -3.26 6.63
CA ALA A 62 1.12 -2.22 7.63
C ALA A 62 -0.29 -1.65 7.55
N VAL A 63 -0.95 -1.59 8.71
CA VAL A 63 -2.25 -0.95 8.86
C VAL A 63 -2.01 0.44 9.45
N VAL A 64 -2.14 1.47 8.60
CA VAL A 64 -1.71 2.84 8.92
C VAL A 64 -2.70 3.89 8.40
N PRO A 65 -2.79 5.07 9.04
CA PRO A 65 -3.46 6.22 8.46
C PRO A 65 -2.73 6.72 7.20
N VAL A 66 -3.49 6.98 6.14
CA VAL A 66 -3.03 7.58 4.87
C VAL A 66 -3.79 8.89 4.64
N PHE A 67 -3.11 9.93 4.18
CA PHE A 67 -3.65 11.29 4.06
C PHE A 67 -3.59 11.79 2.62
N PHE A 68 -4.55 12.64 2.26
CA PHE A 68 -4.73 13.15 0.89
C PHE A 68 -5.06 14.63 0.91
N ARG A 69 -4.52 15.37 -0.05
CA ARG A 69 -4.76 16.81 -0.25
C ARG A 69 -6.00 17.01 -1.12
N THR A 70 -7.18 16.65 -0.63
CA THR A 70 -8.45 16.86 -1.37
C THR A 70 -8.85 18.33 -1.41
N PRO A 71 -9.80 18.75 -2.28
CA PRO A 71 -10.27 20.14 -2.34
C PRO A 71 -10.89 20.67 -1.04
N SER A 72 -11.42 19.78 -0.18
CA SER A 72 -11.96 20.16 1.13
C SER A 72 -10.88 20.83 2.01
N PRO A 73 -11.20 21.91 2.76
CA PRO A 73 -10.24 22.53 3.68
C PRO A 73 -9.80 21.58 4.81
N TYR A 74 -10.64 20.62 5.16
CA TYR A 74 -10.33 19.60 6.18
C TYR A 74 -9.46 18.45 5.66
N ARG A 75 -9.23 18.41 4.34
CA ARG A 75 -8.53 17.34 3.60
C ARG A 75 -9.16 15.96 3.88
N HIS A 76 -8.44 14.88 3.60
CA HIS A 76 -8.98 13.53 3.76
C HIS A 76 -7.95 12.57 4.37
N VAL A 77 -8.45 11.63 5.17
CA VAL A 77 -7.66 10.53 5.75
C VAL A 77 -8.42 9.22 5.55
N ALA A 78 -7.69 8.15 5.29
CA ALA A 78 -8.20 6.80 5.19
C ALA A 78 -7.30 5.83 5.98
N VAL A 79 -7.75 4.59 6.13
CA VAL A 79 -6.97 3.51 6.73
C VAL A 79 -6.46 2.61 5.63
N ALA A 80 -5.14 2.57 5.42
CA ALA A 80 -4.51 1.53 4.61
C ALA A 80 -4.56 0.21 5.38
N LEU A 81 -5.00 -0.86 4.72
CA LEU A 81 -5.18 -2.17 5.33
C LEU A 81 -3.94 -3.07 5.21
N GLY A 82 -2.83 -2.59 4.62
CA GLY A 82 -1.62 -3.38 4.40
C GLY A 82 -1.72 -4.40 3.24
N ASN A 83 -2.91 -4.72 2.75
CA ASN A 83 -3.12 -5.55 1.55
C ASN A 83 -3.30 -4.73 0.26
N GLY A 84 -2.93 -3.45 0.29
CA GLY A 84 -3.10 -2.51 -0.81
C GLY A 84 -4.47 -1.83 -0.86
N LYS A 85 -5.50 -2.36 -0.20
CA LYS A 85 -6.82 -1.73 -0.11
C LYS A 85 -6.85 -0.66 1.00
N VAL A 86 -7.79 0.27 0.88
CA VAL A 86 -8.03 1.30 1.89
C VAL A 86 -9.50 1.36 2.29
N VAL A 87 -9.76 1.69 3.55
CA VAL A 87 -11.11 1.94 4.08
C VAL A 87 -11.23 3.41 4.44
N SER A 88 -12.27 4.06 3.93
CA SER A 88 -12.59 5.44 4.28
C SER A 88 -14.08 5.72 4.13
N THR A 89 -14.47 6.96 4.40
CA THR A 89 -15.82 7.46 4.19
C THR A 89 -15.96 8.17 2.83
N ASN A 90 -17.03 7.89 2.09
CA ASN A 90 -17.55 8.78 1.04
C ASN A 90 -18.88 9.38 1.51
N GLY A 91 -18.90 10.69 1.75
CA GLY A 91 -19.94 11.31 2.57
C GLY A 91 -19.99 10.62 3.93
N ALA A 92 -21.14 10.01 4.26
CA ALA A 92 -21.31 9.22 5.48
C ALA A 92 -21.07 7.71 5.27
N ALA A 93 -21.03 7.20 4.04
CA ALA A 93 -20.90 5.76 3.78
C ALA A 93 -19.46 5.28 4.01
N ILE A 94 -19.29 4.13 4.66
CA ILE A 94 -17.98 3.50 4.90
C ILE A 94 -17.72 2.51 3.77
N SER A 95 -16.73 2.81 2.94
CA SER A 95 -16.44 2.09 1.71
C SER A 95 -15.05 1.49 1.72
N LEU A 96 -14.92 0.33 1.07
CA LEU A 96 -13.66 -0.31 0.76
C LEU A 96 -13.24 0.09 -0.66
N TRP A 97 -12.01 0.55 -0.80
CA TRP A 97 -11.44 0.99 -2.08
C TRP A 97 -10.32 0.06 -2.50
N SER A 98 -10.15 -0.11 -3.81
CA SER A 98 -9.19 -1.07 -4.36
C SER A 98 -7.74 -0.67 -4.11
N SER A 99 -7.42 0.63 -4.05
CA SER A 99 -6.08 1.11 -3.71
C SER A 99 -6.05 2.55 -3.16
N VAL A 100 -4.88 2.98 -2.67
CA VAL A 100 -4.59 4.37 -2.29
C VAL A 100 -4.75 5.30 -3.50
N GLU A 101 -4.27 4.88 -4.67
CA GLU A 101 -4.36 5.62 -5.93
C GLU A 101 -5.81 5.77 -6.38
N HIS A 102 -6.59 4.68 -6.36
CA HIS A 102 -8.00 4.74 -6.71
C HIS A 102 -8.76 5.73 -5.81
N LEU A 103 -8.45 5.75 -4.51
CA LEU A 103 -9.03 6.74 -3.60
C LEU A 103 -8.59 8.17 -3.96
N ALA A 104 -7.30 8.38 -4.23
CA ALA A 104 -6.78 9.70 -4.63
C ALA A 104 -7.48 10.24 -5.89
N ASP A 105 -7.69 9.38 -6.89
CA ASP A 105 -8.37 9.71 -8.15
C ASP A 105 -9.83 10.10 -7.91
N VAL A 106 -10.58 9.28 -7.16
CA VAL A 106 -12.00 9.54 -6.86
C VAL A 106 -12.19 10.84 -6.09
N PHE A 107 -11.32 11.12 -5.12
CA PHE A 107 -11.40 12.33 -4.30
C PHE A 107 -10.68 13.54 -4.92
N ARG A 108 -10.14 13.41 -6.14
CA ARG A 108 -9.36 14.44 -6.85
C ARG A 108 -8.33 15.12 -5.95
N GLY A 109 -7.64 14.33 -5.14
CA GLY A 109 -6.77 14.81 -4.08
C GLY A 109 -5.45 14.06 -4.06
N PRO A 110 -4.31 14.71 -4.38
CA PRO A 110 -3.04 14.01 -4.40
C PRO A 110 -2.72 13.43 -3.02
N TYR A 111 -2.13 12.25 -3.03
CA TYR A 111 -1.64 11.58 -1.83
C TYR A 111 -0.59 12.45 -1.12
N LEU A 112 -0.77 12.67 0.19
CA LEU A 112 0.19 13.38 1.04
C LEU A 112 1.24 12.44 1.63
N GLY A 113 0.80 11.23 2.01
CA GLY A 113 1.63 10.31 2.75
C GLY A 113 0.86 9.48 3.76
N TRP A 114 1.59 8.76 4.59
CA TRP A 114 1.07 7.98 5.71
C TRP A 114 1.85 8.29 6.98
N THR A 115 1.28 7.91 8.12
CA THR A 115 1.88 8.20 9.42
C THR A 115 1.94 6.95 10.29
N GLU A 116 2.97 6.85 11.12
CA GLU A 116 3.07 5.80 12.13
C GLU A 116 2.32 6.17 13.42
N ASP A 117 1.98 7.46 13.58
CA ASP A 117 1.20 8.01 14.67
C ASP A 117 -0.09 8.71 14.19
N LEU A 118 -1.12 8.67 15.01
CA LEU A 118 -2.36 9.40 14.82
C LEU A 118 -2.68 10.15 16.12
N ASN A 119 -2.88 11.46 16.05
CA ASN A 119 -3.20 12.29 17.21
C ASN A 119 -2.19 12.19 18.37
N GLY A 120 -0.91 11.92 18.05
CA GLY A 120 0.15 11.72 19.04
C GLY A 120 0.18 10.32 19.67
N VAL A 121 -0.66 9.39 19.21
CA VAL A 121 -0.63 7.99 19.61
C VAL A 121 0.01 7.16 18.52
N ARG A 122 0.99 6.32 18.87
CA ARG A 122 1.62 5.38 17.95
C ARG A 122 0.60 4.29 17.55
N VAL A 123 0.29 4.21 16.26
CA VAL A 123 -0.70 3.26 15.70
C VAL A 123 -0.05 2.22 14.78
N HIS A 124 1.24 2.36 14.52
CA HIS A 124 2.07 1.38 13.83
C HIS A 124 3.04 0.71 14.80
N THR A 125 2.96 -0.62 14.92
CA THR A 125 3.83 -1.46 15.77
C THR A 125 4.86 -2.27 14.98
N GLY A 126 4.96 -2.05 13.66
CA GLY A 126 6.03 -2.64 12.87
C GLY A 126 7.38 -2.00 13.16
N ALA A 127 8.47 -2.67 12.75
CA ALA A 127 9.78 -2.04 12.71
C ALA A 127 9.69 -0.71 11.95
N PRO A 128 10.36 0.37 12.42
CA PRO A 128 10.27 1.69 11.80
C PRO A 128 10.48 1.58 10.30
N HIS A 129 9.61 2.20 9.51
CA HIS A 129 9.72 2.11 8.07
C HIS A 129 10.90 2.94 7.61
N ARG A 130 12.05 2.28 7.45
CA ARG A 130 13.24 2.90 6.91
C ARG A 130 13.08 2.98 5.39
N GLN A 131 12.91 4.19 4.88
CA GLN A 131 13.00 4.46 3.43
C GLN A 131 14.26 3.79 2.88
N ILE A 132 14.12 3.12 1.74
CA ILE A 132 15.25 2.46 1.11
C ILE A 132 16.04 3.53 0.35
N PRO A 133 17.31 3.79 0.68
CA PRO A 133 18.08 4.77 -0.07
C PRO A 133 18.25 4.33 -1.53
N VAL A 134 17.85 5.19 -2.48
CA VAL A 134 18.04 4.96 -3.93
C VAL A 134 19.51 5.18 -4.29
N THR A 135 20.32 4.18 -4.00
CA THR A 135 21.80 4.21 -4.12
C THR A 135 22.31 3.41 -5.31
N GLY A 136 21.44 2.62 -5.95
CA GLY A 136 21.85 1.66 -6.98
C GLY A 136 22.65 0.49 -6.45
N VAL A 137 22.74 0.33 -5.12
CA VAL A 137 23.41 -0.79 -4.46
C VAL A 137 22.38 -1.74 -3.87
N TRP A 138 22.46 -3.00 -4.27
CA TRP A 138 21.55 -4.04 -3.77
C TRP A 138 22.06 -4.57 -2.43
N GLY A 139 21.80 -3.80 -1.37
CA GLY A 139 22.18 -4.13 0.00
C GLY A 139 21.11 -4.91 0.77
N SER A 140 21.37 -5.13 2.06
CA SER A 140 20.45 -5.84 2.97
C SER A 140 19.08 -5.17 3.06
N LEU A 141 19.01 -3.83 3.10
CA LEU A 141 17.73 -3.10 3.13
C LEU A 141 16.87 -3.37 1.89
N THR A 142 17.48 -3.28 0.69
CA THR A 142 16.81 -3.61 -0.57
C THR A 142 16.31 -5.06 -0.54
N THR A 143 17.14 -5.98 -0.07
CA THR A 143 16.78 -7.41 0.07
C THR A 143 15.64 -7.62 1.05
N THR A 144 15.68 -7.04 2.25
CA THR A 144 14.60 -7.14 3.25
C THR A 144 13.28 -6.61 2.68
N ALA A 145 13.31 -5.49 1.96
CA ALA A 145 12.13 -4.93 1.33
C ALA A 145 11.56 -5.83 0.22
N LEU A 146 12.43 -6.41 -0.61
CA LEU A 146 12.02 -7.39 -1.62
C LEU A 146 11.44 -8.65 -0.97
N GLN A 147 12.04 -9.17 0.09
CA GLN A 147 11.52 -10.33 0.83
C GLN A 147 10.12 -10.06 1.38
N ARG A 148 9.92 -8.89 2.00
CA ARG A 148 8.58 -8.44 2.43
C ARG A 148 7.61 -8.32 1.26
N ARG A 149 8.05 -7.80 0.11
CA ARG A 149 7.22 -7.65 -1.09
C ARG A 149 6.81 -8.99 -1.71
N PHE A 150 7.71 -9.96 -1.72
CA PHE A 150 7.50 -11.30 -2.28
C PHE A 150 6.95 -12.32 -1.26
N GLY A 151 6.76 -11.93 0.00
CA GLY A 151 6.21 -12.79 1.05
C GLY A 151 7.16 -13.88 1.52
N THR A 152 8.47 -13.64 1.45
CA THR A 152 9.52 -14.57 1.92
C THR A 152 10.12 -14.11 3.26
N PRO A 153 10.85 -14.97 4.00
CA PRO A 153 11.49 -14.56 5.25
C PRO A 153 12.38 -13.32 5.05
N ALA A 154 12.11 -12.27 5.82
CA ALA A 154 12.71 -10.95 5.64
C ALA A 154 14.00 -10.75 6.47
N ASP A 155 15.01 -11.58 6.21
CA ASP A 155 16.30 -11.59 6.92
C ASP A 155 17.37 -10.69 6.30
N GLY A 156 17.09 -10.07 5.14
CA GLY A 156 18.02 -9.20 4.42
C GLY A 156 19.13 -9.95 3.67
N VAL A 157 19.02 -11.27 3.53
CA VAL A 157 20.05 -12.13 2.92
C VAL A 157 19.47 -12.93 1.74
N ILE A 158 20.23 -12.99 0.65
CA ILE A 158 19.93 -13.84 -0.50
C ILE A 158 20.79 -15.10 -0.39
N THR A 159 20.24 -16.17 0.18
CA THR A 159 20.95 -17.42 0.50
C THR A 159 21.17 -18.34 -0.70
N GLY A 160 22.11 -19.29 -0.57
CA GLY A 160 22.25 -20.42 -1.49
C GLY A 160 22.71 -20.04 -2.91
N GLN A 161 23.49 -18.97 -3.04
CA GLN A 161 23.84 -18.39 -4.33
C GLN A 161 25.19 -18.88 -4.87
N VAL A 162 25.24 -19.20 -6.16
CA VAL A 162 26.50 -19.36 -6.87
C VAL A 162 27.10 -17.98 -7.15
N ARG A 163 28.39 -17.82 -6.86
CA ARG A 163 29.11 -16.57 -7.11
C ARG A 163 29.37 -16.43 -8.62
N LEU A 164 28.75 -15.44 -9.26
CA LEU A 164 28.85 -15.17 -10.69
C LEU A 164 29.33 -13.74 -10.93
N ARG A 165 29.95 -13.46 -12.08
CA ARG A 165 30.27 -12.08 -12.49
C ARG A 165 29.01 -11.21 -12.52
N ALA A 166 27.90 -11.77 -12.98
CA ALA A 166 26.60 -11.14 -13.08
C ALA A 166 26.08 -10.58 -11.73
N ASN A 167 26.35 -11.28 -10.62
CA ASN A 167 25.83 -10.96 -9.29
C ASN A 167 26.94 -10.50 -8.32
N ALA A 168 28.15 -10.26 -8.83
CA ALA A 168 29.33 -9.93 -8.03
C ALA A 168 29.12 -8.73 -7.10
N ASN A 169 28.33 -7.75 -7.54
CA ASN A 169 28.10 -6.48 -6.85
C ASN A 169 26.90 -6.47 -5.90
N VAL A 170 26.30 -7.62 -5.59
CA VAL A 170 25.20 -7.73 -4.63
C VAL A 170 25.78 -8.18 -3.28
N PRO A 171 26.06 -7.25 -2.33
CA PRO A 171 26.67 -7.60 -1.05
C PRO A 171 25.77 -8.44 -0.13
N SER A 172 24.46 -8.47 -0.34
CA SER A 172 23.53 -9.29 0.47
C SER A 172 23.48 -10.78 0.06
N LEU A 173 24.26 -11.20 -0.96
CA LEU A 173 24.34 -12.61 -1.34
C LEU A 173 25.13 -13.41 -0.30
N ARG A 174 24.63 -14.60 0.01
CA ARG A 174 25.37 -15.61 0.75
C ARG A 174 25.61 -16.83 -0.14
N VAL A 175 26.88 -17.16 -0.30
CA VAL A 175 27.32 -18.25 -1.18
C VAL A 175 26.79 -19.59 -0.67
N GLY A 176 26.30 -20.42 -1.59
CA GLY A 176 25.82 -21.77 -1.34
C GLY A 176 25.20 -22.36 -2.61
N THR A 177 24.62 -23.55 -2.50
CA THR A 177 24.06 -24.28 -3.67
C THR A 177 22.55 -24.52 -3.58
N GLY A 178 21.90 -24.09 -2.48
CA GLY A 178 20.49 -24.39 -2.21
C GLY A 178 19.46 -23.45 -2.85
N GLY A 179 19.89 -22.35 -3.48
CA GLY A 179 18.99 -21.31 -3.99
C GLY A 179 18.36 -20.43 -2.89
N SER A 180 17.79 -19.29 -3.30
CA SER A 180 17.09 -18.36 -2.40
C SER A 180 15.59 -18.40 -2.65
N ALA A 181 14.80 -18.53 -1.58
CA ALA A 181 13.34 -18.40 -1.64
C ALA A 181 12.89 -17.06 -2.26
N LEU A 182 13.62 -15.97 -2.00
CA LEU A 182 13.37 -14.68 -2.63
C LEU A 182 13.56 -14.77 -4.15
N VAL A 183 14.67 -15.36 -4.60
CA VAL A 183 14.98 -15.44 -6.04
C VAL A 183 14.00 -16.38 -6.75
N GLU A 184 13.63 -17.50 -6.15
CA GLU A 184 12.58 -18.35 -6.71
C GLU A 184 11.26 -17.61 -6.87
N ALA A 185 10.86 -16.82 -5.88
CA ALA A 185 9.65 -16.00 -5.95
C ALA A 185 9.74 -14.97 -7.07
N MET A 186 10.90 -14.31 -7.25
CA MET A 186 11.16 -13.41 -8.37
C MET A 186 11.10 -14.14 -9.71
N GLN A 187 11.69 -15.32 -9.83
CA GLN A 187 11.69 -16.10 -11.07
C GLN A 187 10.29 -16.56 -11.47
N ARG A 188 9.48 -17.03 -10.51
CA ARG A 188 8.05 -17.32 -10.72
C ARG A 188 7.31 -16.08 -11.21
N TRP A 189 7.56 -14.93 -10.59
CA TRP A 189 6.97 -13.65 -10.96
C TRP A 189 7.40 -13.17 -12.36
N LEU A 190 8.63 -13.46 -12.76
CA LEU A 190 9.19 -13.18 -14.10
C LEU A 190 8.80 -14.23 -15.15
N ARG A 191 8.21 -15.36 -14.74
CA ARG A 191 7.90 -16.52 -15.59
C ARG A 191 9.13 -17.07 -16.32
N VAL A 192 10.26 -17.12 -15.62
CA VAL A 192 11.49 -17.76 -16.09
C VAL A 192 11.73 -19.08 -15.34
N THR A 193 12.76 -19.83 -15.71
CA THR A 193 13.18 -21.03 -14.98
C THR A 193 13.37 -20.72 -13.50
N VAL A 194 12.80 -21.56 -12.64
CA VAL A 194 12.86 -21.40 -11.20
C VAL A 194 13.96 -22.31 -10.67
N ASP A 195 15.13 -21.74 -10.39
CA ASP A 195 16.30 -22.43 -9.84
C ASP A 195 16.85 -21.77 -8.56
N GLY A 196 16.24 -20.65 -8.14
CA GLY A 196 16.64 -19.89 -6.96
C GLY A 196 17.98 -19.18 -7.09
N GLN A 197 18.58 -19.11 -8.29
CA GLN A 197 19.87 -18.48 -8.54
C GLN A 197 19.70 -17.09 -9.18
N LEU A 198 20.35 -16.09 -8.59
CA LEU A 198 20.40 -14.75 -9.17
C LEU A 198 21.47 -14.71 -10.25
N ASP A 199 21.16 -15.36 -11.37
CA ASP A 199 22.04 -15.57 -12.50
C ASP A 199 21.83 -14.52 -13.60
N GLY A 200 22.63 -14.61 -14.66
CA GLY A 200 22.54 -13.68 -15.78
C GLY A 200 21.18 -13.71 -16.48
N ALA A 201 20.52 -14.88 -16.56
CA ALA A 201 19.20 -14.98 -17.18
C ALA A 201 18.12 -14.26 -16.35
N THR A 202 18.13 -14.49 -15.04
CA THR A 202 17.23 -13.84 -14.07
C THR A 202 17.46 -12.32 -14.07
N ILE A 203 18.72 -11.87 -14.09
CA ILE A 203 19.05 -10.43 -14.13
C ILE A 203 18.58 -9.80 -15.45
N ARG A 204 18.77 -10.44 -16.61
CA ARG A 204 18.24 -9.92 -17.89
C ARG A 204 16.72 -9.80 -17.86
N ALA A 205 16.03 -10.77 -17.26
CA ALA A 205 14.58 -10.73 -17.12
C ALA A 205 14.12 -9.55 -16.24
N LEU A 206 14.82 -9.30 -15.12
CA LEU A 206 14.61 -8.10 -14.30
C LEU A 206 14.84 -6.83 -15.09
N GLN A 207 15.96 -6.71 -15.82
CA GLN A 207 16.29 -5.53 -16.61
C GLN A 207 15.24 -5.22 -17.68
N ARG A 208 14.77 -6.23 -18.41
CA ARG A 208 13.67 -6.07 -19.37
C ARG A 208 12.41 -5.56 -18.68
N ARG A 209 12.09 -6.10 -17.51
CA ARG A 209 10.87 -5.73 -16.78
C ARG A 209 10.90 -4.31 -16.22
N PHE A 210 12.06 -3.85 -15.77
CA PHE A 210 12.25 -2.49 -15.26
C PHE A 210 12.63 -1.48 -16.35
N GLY A 211 12.72 -1.89 -17.61
CA GLY A 211 13.07 -1.01 -18.73
C GLY A 211 14.48 -0.46 -18.67
N THR A 212 15.43 -1.20 -18.07
CA THR A 212 16.84 -0.81 -17.98
C THR A 212 17.68 -1.54 -19.01
N THR A 213 18.93 -1.12 -19.20
CA THR A 213 19.90 -1.82 -20.06
C THR A 213 19.97 -3.31 -19.74
N VAL A 214 19.82 -4.16 -20.76
CA VAL A 214 19.76 -5.63 -20.62
C VAL A 214 21.15 -6.22 -20.87
N ASP A 215 22.03 -6.16 -19.87
CA ASP A 215 23.39 -6.71 -19.92
C ASP A 215 23.59 -7.99 -19.09
N GLY A 216 22.57 -8.37 -18.29
CA GLY A 216 22.60 -9.52 -17.39
C GLY A 216 23.54 -9.37 -16.21
N THR A 217 23.95 -8.15 -15.86
CA THR A 217 24.85 -7.85 -14.75
C THR A 217 24.27 -6.79 -13.84
N ILE A 218 24.44 -6.96 -12.53
CA ILE A 218 24.17 -5.89 -11.56
C ILE A 218 25.46 -5.10 -11.39
N SER A 219 25.51 -3.88 -11.96
CA SER A 219 26.62 -2.93 -11.78
C SER A 219 26.62 -2.27 -10.40
N LYS A 220 27.64 -1.46 -10.09
CA LYS A 220 27.72 -0.67 -8.84
C LYS A 220 28.14 0.76 -9.18
N PRO A 221 27.24 1.75 -9.13
CA PRO A 221 25.78 1.64 -8.95
C PRO A 221 25.09 0.99 -10.16
N SER A 222 23.90 0.42 -9.93
CA SER A 222 23.07 -0.17 -10.98
C SER A 222 21.76 0.57 -11.18
N THR A 223 21.48 0.93 -12.43
CA THR A 223 20.20 1.52 -12.84
C THR A 223 19.02 0.57 -12.61
N LEU A 224 19.23 -0.74 -12.75
CA LEU A 224 18.24 -1.76 -12.36
C LEU A 224 17.92 -1.65 -10.87
N VAL A 225 18.95 -1.57 -10.03
CA VAL A 225 18.75 -1.54 -8.58
C VAL A 225 18.09 -0.23 -8.14
N GLU A 226 18.46 0.91 -8.74
CA GLU A 226 17.76 2.17 -8.50
C GLU A 226 16.28 2.07 -8.89
N ALA A 227 15.97 1.46 -10.04
CA ALA A 227 14.59 1.26 -10.47
C ALA A 227 13.82 0.36 -9.50
N ILE A 228 14.44 -0.72 -9.01
CA ILE A 228 13.87 -1.58 -7.97
C ILE A 228 13.62 -0.79 -6.69
N GLN A 229 14.59 -0.01 -6.21
CA GLN A 229 14.47 0.78 -4.98
C GLN A 229 13.32 1.80 -5.09
N ARG A 230 13.24 2.54 -6.20
CA ARG A 230 12.13 3.46 -6.46
C ARG A 230 10.78 2.74 -6.54
N ALA A 231 10.74 1.55 -7.14
CA ALA A 231 9.51 0.76 -7.23
C ALA A 231 9.07 0.16 -5.88
N LEU A 232 10.01 -0.10 -4.98
CA LEU A 232 9.71 -0.54 -3.61
C LEU A 232 9.14 0.60 -2.74
N ASP A 233 9.53 1.85 -3.04
CA ASP A 233 9.00 3.04 -2.37
C ASP A 233 7.70 3.58 -3.01
N ALA A 234 7.34 3.10 -4.22
CA ALA A 234 6.14 3.53 -4.94
C ALA A 234 4.83 2.93 -4.37
N PRO A 235 3.72 3.70 -4.29
CA PRO A 235 2.47 3.29 -3.65
C PRO A 235 1.73 2.12 -4.32
N SER A 236 2.17 1.72 -5.52
CA SER A 236 1.40 0.85 -6.40
C SER A 236 1.41 -0.64 -6.01
N SER A 237 0.25 -1.27 -6.21
CA SER A 237 -0.03 -2.70 -6.03
C SER A 237 0.75 -3.61 -6.99
N VAL A 238 1.46 -3.05 -7.96
CA VAL A 238 2.11 -3.74 -9.07
C VAL A 238 3.54 -3.23 -9.24
N LEU A 239 4.54 -4.11 -9.15
CA LEU A 239 5.86 -3.79 -9.70
C LEU A 239 5.72 -3.69 -11.22
N PRO A 240 6.36 -2.73 -11.92
CA PRO A 240 6.11 -2.46 -13.34
C PRO A 240 5.98 -3.77 -14.16
N GLY A 241 4.84 -3.93 -14.84
CA GLY A 241 4.56 -5.07 -15.71
C GLY A 241 3.34 -5.97 -15.39
N GLU A 242 2.50 -5.70 -14.38
CA GLU A 242 1.13 -6.26 -14.39
C GLU A 242 0.22 -5.31 -15.17
N GLY A 243 0.14 -5.56 -16.48
CA GLY A 243 -0.64 -4.73 -17.42
C GLY A 243 -0.44 -5.11 -18.88
N VAL A 244 0.62 -5.83 -19.22
CA VAL A 244 0.76 -6.44 -20.54
C VAL A 244 0.13 -7.83 -20.49
N ALA A 245 -1.04 -7.96 -21.13
CA ALA A 245 -1.65 -9.23 -21.45
C ALA A 245 -0.60 -10.21 -22.02
N PRO A 246 -0.65 -11.51 -21.72
CA PRO A 246 0.27 -12.46 -22.35
C PRO A 246 0.15 -12.31 -23.87
N ALA A 247 1.27 -12.04 -24.55
CA ALA A 247 1.33 -12.18 -26.00
C ALA A 247 0.77 -13.58 -26.34
N PRO A 248 -0.13 -13.70 -27.33
CA PRO A 248 -0.70 -14.99 -27.69
C PRO A 248 0.44 -15.96 -27.99
N ARG A 249 0.40 -17.12 -27.33
CA ARG A 249 1.30 -18.22 -27.66
C ARG A 249 1.04 -18.57 -29.12
N GLU A 250 2.04 -18.40 -29.97
CA GLU A 250 1.98 -18.97 -31.32
C GLU A 250 1.68 -20.47 -31.19
N PRO A 251 0.73 -21.01 -31.97
CA PRO A 251 0.46 -22.44 -31.94
C PRO A 251 1.70 -23.18 -32.41
N VAL A 252 2.23 -24.02 -31.53
CA VAL A 252 3.23 -25.03 -31.88
C VAL A 252 2.56 -25.97 -32.90
N ILE A 253 2.92 -25.81 -34.17
CA ILE A 253 2.54 -26.77 -35.21
C ILE A 253 3.30 -28.06 -34.91
N SER A 254 2.59 -29.08 -34.42
CA SER A 254 3.09 -30.46 -34.38
C SER A 254 3.31 -30.95 -35.81
N VAL A 255 4.57 -30.97 -36.25
CA VAL A 255 4.98 -31.69 -37.46
C VAL A 255 5.14 -33.17 -37.09
N THR A 256 4.04 -33.91 -37.20
CA THR A 256 4.06 -35.37 -37.38
C THR A 256 3.42 -35.66 -38.72
N GLY A 257 4.21 -36.21 -39.65
CA GLY A 257 3.72 -36.72 -40.92
C GLY A 257 4.44 -36.14 -42.13
N LEU A 258 5.68 -36.59 -42.34
CA LEU A 258 6.34 -36.48 -43.64
C LEU A 258 5.92 -37.71 -44.48
N PRO A 259 5.23 -37.54 -45.62
CA PRO A 259 5.29 -38.51 -46.70
C PRO A 259 6.18 -38.00 -47.85
N PRO A 260 6.76 -38.92 -48.65
CA PRO A 260 7.93 -38.64 -49.46
C PRO A 260 7.63 -37.89 -50.76
N PHE A 261 8.68 -37.19 -51.22
CA PHE A 261 8.88 -36.58 -52.53
C PHE A 261 8.29 -37.37 -53.72
N LEU A 262 7.58 -36.66 -54.61
CA LEU A 262 7.49 -36.98 -56.04
C LEU A 262 7.66 -35.67 -56.88
N PRO A 263 8.31 -35.72 -58.07
CA PRO A 263 8.75 -34.53 -58.80
C PRO A 263 7.88 -34.16 -60.03
N GLY A 264 7.95 -32.88 -60.45
CA GLY A 264 7.34 -32.30 -61.67
C GLY A 264 5.97 -31.66 -61.38
N VAL A 265 5.66 -30.40 -61.71
CA VAL A 265 5.59 -29.76 -63.04
C VAL A 265 5.62 -28.22 -62.86
N PRO A 266 6.18 -27.41 -63.79
CA PRO A 266 6.32 -25.95 -63.64
C PRO A 266 5.09 -25.19 -64.16
N GLY A 267 4.75 -24.06 -63.53
CA GLY A 267 3.79 -23.14 -64.11
C GLY A 267 3.20 -22.08 -63.18
N ALA A 268 3.66 -20.85 -63.41
CA ALA A 268 2.81 -19.66 -63.57
C ALA A 268 2.37 -18.83 -62.34
N LEU A 269 2.84 -17.58 -62.42
CA LEU A 269 2.09 -16.32 -62.31
C LEU A 269 1.75 -15.77 -60.92
N VAL A 270 2.66 -14.88 -60.49
CA VAL A 270 2.37 -13.68 -59.69
C VAL A 270 1.40 -12.77 -60.46
N PRO A 271 0.46 -12.13 -59.75
CA PRO A 271 0.20 -10.71 -60.01
C PRO A 271 0.27 -9.84 -58.73
N PRO A 272 0.76 -8.59 -58.82
CA PRO A 272 0.74 -7.62 -57.73
C PRO A 272 -0.49 -6.69 -57.83
N LEU A 273 -1.09 -6.36 -56.69
CA LEU A 273 -2.01 -5.25 -56.46
C LEU A 273 -1.58 -4.63 -55.11
N GLY A 274 -1.36 -3.34 -54.90
CA GLY A 274 -1.90 -2.14 -55.55
C GLY A 274 -2.46 -1.23 -54.44
N VAL A 275 -1.64 -0.28 -53.94
CA VAL A 275 -1.82 1.17 -53.56
C VAL A 275 -3.25 1.65 -53.11
N PRO A 276 -3.50 2.71 -52.28
CA PRO A 276 -2.65 3.79 -51.71
C PRO A 276 -2.81 4.15 -50.21
N ALA A 277 -1.99 5.12 -49.81
CA ALA A 277 -2.08 6.03 -48.66
C ALA A 277 -3.34 6.91 -48.62
N ASP A 278 -3.71 7.38 -47.42
CA ASP A 278 -4.42 8.66 -47.27
C ASP A 278 -4.08 9.31 -45.91
N ASP A 279 -3.38 10.45 -46.00
CA ASP A 279 -3.08 11.39 -44.91
C ASP A 279 -4.19 12.46 -44.90
N GLY A 280 -5.09 12.42 -43.93
CA GLY A 280 -6.23 13.34 -43.79
C GLY A 280 -5.87 14.71 -43.22
N LEU A 281 -5.02 15.48 -43.92
CA LEU A 281 -4.73 16.88 -43.61
C LEU A 281 -5.60 17.83 -44.44
N LEU A 282 -6.42 18.67 -43.79
CA LEU A 282 -7.19 19.74 -44.45
C LEU A 282 -6.43 21.08 -44.41
N ALA A 283 -6.61 21.86 -45.48
CA ALA A 283 -5.78 22.98 -45.93
C ALA A 283 -6.11 24.36 -45.31
N ASP A 284 -6.40 24.46 -44.02
CA ASP A 284 -6.52 25.77 -43.34
C ASP A 284 -5.80 25.91 -41.98
N GLY A 285 -5.14 24.84 -41.50
CA GLY A 285 -4.26 24.93 -40.32
C GLY A 285 -4.95 25.12 -38.97
N THR A 286 -6.27 24.91 -38.84
CA THR A 286 -6.95 24.94 -37.54
C THR A 286 -7.36 23.54 -37.04
N ARG A 287 -7.13 23.28 -35.74
CA ARG A 287 -7.47 22.01 -35.06
C ARG A 287 -8.95 22.01 -34.66
N LEU A 288 -9.65 20.90 -34.93
CA LEU A 288 -10.94 20.60 -34.29
C LEU A 288 -10.76 20.49 -32.77
N PRO A 289 -11.53 21.23 -31.95
CA PRO A 289 -11.70 20.92 -30.54
C PRO A 289 -12.58 19.67 -30.37
N PRO A 290 -12.34 18.80 -29.37
CA PRO A 290 -13.29 17.74 -29.05
C PRO A 290 -14.57 18.33 -28.45
N ASP A 291 -15.71 17.90 -28.97
CA ASP A 291 -17.05 18.30 -28.53
C ASP A 291 -17.28 18.06 -27.02
N PRO A 292 -18.04 18.95 -26.35
CA PRO A 292 -18.52 18.73 -24.99
C PRO A 292 -19.67 17.71 -24.98
N ILE A 293 -19.57 16.72 -24.08
CA ILE A 293 -20.69 15.81 -23.78
C ILE A 293 -21.80 16.60 -23.08
N ASP A 294 -22.96 16.56 -23.72
CA ASP A 294 -24.27 16.98 -23.28
C ASP A 294 -24.71 16.24 -22.00
N LEU A 295 -24.88 16.99 -20.90
CA LEU A 295 -25.67 16.57 -19.76
C LEU A 295 -26.82 17.55 -19.63
N GLY A 296 -27.98 17.13 -20.15
CA GLY A 296 -29.23 17.86 -20.06
C GLY A 296 -29.54 18.32 -18.64
N LEU A 297 -29.67 19.64 -18.49
CA LEU A 297 -30.43 20.26 -17.42
C LEU A 297 -31.92 19.94 -17.60
N VAL A 298 -32.57 19.50 -16.53
CA VAL A 298 -33.94 19.95 -16.25
C VAL A 298 -33.86 20.98 -15.14
N THR A 299 -34.39 22.15 -15.48
CA THR A 299 -34.50 23.41 -14.77
C THR A 299 -35.49 23.40 -13.61
N GLY A 300 -35.28 24.35 -12.69
CA GLY A 300 -36.31 24.95 -11.83
C GLY A 300 -35.87 25.02 -10.36
N ASP A 301 -35.74 26.15 -9.69
CA ASP A 301 -35.78 27.55 -10.07
C ASP A 301 -35.01 28.34 -9.00
N LEU A 302 -34.46 29.48 -9.42
CA LEU A 302 -33.84 30.51 -8.60
C LEU A 302 -34.86 31.16 -7.66
N VAL A 303 -34.42 31.64 -6.49
CA VAL A 303 -34.44 33.07 -6.08
C VAL A 303 -33.50 33.25 -4.84
N PRO A 304 -32.73 34.36 -4.74
CA PRO A 304 -31.70 34.60 -3.71
C PRO A 304 -32.17 35.57 -2.59
N ASP A 305 -31.20 36.05 -1.79
CA ASP A 305 -31.22 37.09 -0.72
C ASP A 305 -31.30 36.52 0.71
N ASP A 306 -30.56 36.93 1.74
CA ASP A 306 -29.48 37.89 2.03
C ASP A 306 -29.04 37.56 3.49
N PRO A 307 -27.80 37.81 3.97
CA PRO A 307 -27.36 37.42 5.30
C PRO A 307 -27.56 38.56 6.30
N THR A 308 -28.40 38.34 7.31
CA THR A 308 -28.41 39.17 8.51
C THR A 308 -28.33 38.32 9.76
N ALA A 309 -27.31 38.62 10.54
CA ALA A 309 -27.16 38.26 11.94
C ALA A 309 -28.44 38.56 12.72
N ASP A 310 -28.85 37.65 13.60
CA ASP A 310 -29.28 38.11 14.92
C ASP A 310 -29.06 37.06 16.00
N ALA A 311 -28.67 37.57 17.16
CA ALA A 311 -28.47 36.86 18.40
C ALA A 311 -29.81 36.65 19.11
N ALA A 312 -29.99 35.50 19.76
CA ALA A 312 -30.73 35.40 21.04
C ALA A 312 -30.69 33.94 21.52
N VAL A 313 -29.94 33.72 22.61
CA VAL A 313 -30.05 32.55 23.48
C VAL A 313 -31.06 32.94 24.57
N PRO A 314 -32.12 32.17 24.85
CA PRO A 314 -32.88 32.37 26.07
C PRO A 314 -32.39 31.45 27.19
N ASP A 315 -32.19 32.11 28.34
CA ASP A 315 -32.08 31.58 29.70
C ASP A 315 -33.11 30.49 30.01
N LEU A 316 -32.65 29.45 30.72
CA LEU A 316 -33.51 28.57 31.51
C LEU A 316 -32.91 28.45 32.90
N ASP A 317 -33.46 29.26 33.82
CA ASP A 317 -33.29 29.09 35.25
C ASP A 317 -34.59 28.58 35.91
N ALA A 318 -34.41 27.49 36.65
CA ALA A 318 -34.99 27.10 37.93
C ALA A 318 -36.52 27.04 38.14
N ARG A 319 -37.00 25.83 38.48
CA ARG A 319 -37.76 25.44 39.70
C ARG A 319 -37.55 23.92 39.89
N ASP A 320 -36.78 23.41 40.86
CA ASP A 320 -36.98 23.34 42.32
C ASP A 320 -38.34 22.75 42.75
N ASP A 321 -38.24 21.60 43.46
CA ASP A 321 -39.04 21.17 44.63
C ASP A 321 -39.26 19.63 44.65
N GLY A 322 -38.69 18.96 45.67
CA GLY A 322 -39.38 17.85 46.36
C GLY A 322 -38.67 16.50 46.47
N ASP A 323 -37.73 16.39 47.41
CA ASP A 323 -37.47 15.18 48.24
C ASP A 323 -37.94 15.56 49.68
N PRO A 324 -38.48 14.67 50.57
CA PRO A 324 -37.71 13.55 51.15
C PRO A 324 -38.48 12.30 51.63
N GLY A 325 -37.75 11.18 51.72
CA GLY A 325 -37.75 10.33 52.93
C GLY A 325 -37.70 8.81 52.72
N LEU A 326 -36.62 8.14 53.20
CA LEU A 326 -36.55 7.32 54.44
C LEU A 326 -37.11 5.88 54.22
N ASP A 327 -36.50 4.72 54.52
CA ASP A 327 -35.56 4.21 55.54
C ASP A 327 -35.03 2.83 55.03
N ALA A 328 -33.74 2.47 55.14
CA ALA A 328 -33.02 1.83 56.27
C ALA A 328 -32.79 0.30 56.12
N ASP A 329 -31.58 -0.11 56.56
CA ASP A 329 -31.17 -1.38 57.18
C ASP A 329 -31.00 -2.69 56.38
N HIS A 330 -29.74 -3.07 56.13
CA HIS A 330 -29.10 -4.31 56.64
C HIS A 330 -27.59 -4.25 56.35
N ARG A 331 -26.69 -4.10 57.33
CA ARG A 331 -26.22 -5.00 58.42
C ARG A 331 -24.98 -5.81 58.00
N LEU A 332 -23.92 -5.57 58.79
CA LEU A 332 -22.58 -6.17 58.86
C LEU A 332 -22.60 -7.66 59.26
N GLU A 333 -21.40 -8.28 59.18
CA GLU A 333 -20.93 -9.62 59.63
C GLU A 333 -20.60 -10.52 58.40
N ASP A 334 -19.48 -11.22 58.26
CA ASP A 334 -18.33 -11.50 59.12
C ASP A 334 -17.19 -12.04 58.23
N ALA A 335 -15.93 -11.83 58.63
CA ALA A 335 -14.77 -12.54 58.09
C ALA A 335 -14.58 -13.89 58.82
N PRO A 336 -13.83 -14.84 58.23
CA PRO A 336 -12.64 -15.28 58.94
C PRO A 336 -11.41 -15.48 58.04
N GLN A 337 -10.27 -15.48 58.73
CA GLN A 337 -8.90 -15.52 58.24
C GLN A 337 -8.41 -16.93 57.84
N ASP A 338 -7.23 -16.91 57.20
CA ASP A 338 -6.16 -17.91 57.16
C ASP A 338 -6.21 -19.02 56.10
N THR A 339 -5.27 -18.94 55.15
CA THR A 339 -4.15 -19.90 55.08
C THR A 339 -3.07 -19.42 54.11
N GLU A 340 -1.84 -19.35 54.64
CA GLU A 340 -0.60 -19.13 53.91
C GLU A 340 -0.26 -20.31 52.99
N ALA A 341 0.28 -20.00 51.80
CA ALA A 341 1.21 -20.90 51.10
C ALA A 341 2.09 -20.06 50.16
N GLY A 342 3.37 -19.95 50.55
CA GLY A 342 4.38 -19.19 49.84
C GLY A 342 4.75 -19.77 48.47
N LEU A 343 5.14 -18.86 47.57
CA LEU A 343 5.96 -19.17 46.39
C LEU A 343 6.94 -18.01 46.17
N ASP A 344 8.14 -18.23 46.71
CA ASP A 344 9.46 -17.98 46.13
C ASP A 344 9.54 -17.00 44.94
N SER A 345 10.07 -15.81 45.20
CA SER A 345 10.53 -14.87 44.17
C SER A 345 12.05 -14.95 44.07
N PRO A 346 12.64 -15.14 42.87
CA PRO A 346 14.08 -15.25 42.72
C PRO A 346 14.79 -13.89 42.87
N GLU A 347 15.89 -13.89 43.62
CA GLU A 347 16.83 -12.78 43.77
C GLU A 347 17.39 -12.28 42.42
N PRO A 348 17.68 -10.97 42.28
CA PRO A 348 18.42 -10.44 41.13
C PRO A 348 19.93 -10.73 41.25
N PRO A 349 20.66 -10.92 40.14
CA PRO A 349 22.08 -11.25 40.18
C PRO A 349 22.94 -10.07 40.62
N SER A 350 23.83 -10.36 41.57
CA SER A 350 24.92 -9.53 42.07
C SER A 350 25.90 -9.11 40.97
N SER A 351 26.25 -7.83 40.96
CA SER A 351 27.29 -7.21 40.17
C SER A 351 28.68 -7.59 40.68
N ASP A 352 29.26 -8.70 40.22
CA ASP A 352 30.73 -8.89 40.24
C ASP A 352 31.16 -10.10 39.39
N ALA A 353 31.38 -9.89 38.09
CA ALA A 353 32.13 -10.82 37.24
C ALA A 353 32.50 -10.17 35.90
N LEU A 354 33.39 -9.17 35.91
CA LEU A 354 34.11 -8.73 34.70
C LEU A 354 35.51 -8.24 35.08
N ALA A 355 36.35 -9.16 35.53
CA ALA A 355 37.79 -9.00 35.48
C ALA A 355 38.50 -10.37 35.51
N ARG A 356 38.98 -10.78 34.33
CA ARG A 356 40.24 -11.50 34.03
C ARG A 356 40.09 -12.81 33.24
N ALA A 357 40.96 -12.87 32.23
CA ALA A 357 41.37 -13.97 31.34
C ALA A 357 40.46 -14.24 30.13
#